data_AF-I0W7H7-F1
#
_entry.id   AF-I0W7H7-F1
#
_cell.length_a   1.000
_cell.length_b   1.000
_cell.length_c   1.000
_cell.angle_alpha   90.00
_cell.angle_beta   90.00
_cell.angle_gamma   90.00
#
_symmetry.space_group_name_H-M   'P 1'
#
loop_
_entity.id
_entity.type
_entity.pdbx_description
1 polymer ?
#
loop_
_entity_poly.entity_id
_entity_poly.type
_entity_poly.pdbx_seq_one_letter_code
_entity_poly.pdbx_strand_id
1 'polypeptide(L)'
;MNKIITLLITLLLISGCSPKINEHFEQNRYVKNFNVHLVNDSLQLYFKSPSDITYTRERKALKKVIRNVGFKLKDSVLVYGKTLDPPYEYFVTVSRNGQQEYPENLVVFDTLINNKTIQFVGNPLAENSKRTLEIDLNTIFKSLEVGESYRKEISTIMDIVQKHKNSNKFYAILNEIHEFPVYDKQEEWTKLQMALTFSSFLGKNEFYDTYLNQLESRFKPNDTISKKIIENSKTGNDVIETIIKEAEKHKIVMINENHYYSNHRLLVSDVLVKLKEIGYKYLALEALGIKQDSLLNLKNAYPTLESGFYTSEQNYSNLIRKAKELGYEFIAYENTDHTKNREIGQAENLYNKTFKIDPESKVLVLAGIDHILEKPTSRGKEWMATIFKNTYNIDPLTISQTHLNSYRNLIKSTYGIISSNFFNNERLSSVDYLVLNNNQTNVIQNLFTSFNYKNNREDNVQVALFYGNEIKNKYDYHKKVPYFTTILKSGKKQELPIDENQKTHLYTFDENGKLIDEQIITTNSNR
;
A
#
# COMPACT_ATOMS: atom_id res chain seq x y z
N MET A 1 -41.07 -68.10 50.85
CA MET A 1 -41.48 -66.69 50.99
C MET A 1 -40.89 -65.90 49.84
N ASN A 2 -41.74 -65.30 49.01
CA ASN A 2 -41.42 -64.61 47.76
C ASN A 2 -41.01 -63.14 47.99
N LYS A 3 -40.11 -62.62 47.11
CA LYS A 3 -40.06 -61.23 46.56
C LYS A 3 -39.75 -60.09 47.59
N ILE A 4 -39.06 -58.97 47.33
CA ILE A 4 -38.98 -58.06 46.15
C ILE A 4 -37.99 -56.88 46.46
N ILE A 5 -37.28 -56.36 45.44
CA ILE A 5 -36.90 -54.95 45.10
C ILE A 5 -35.88 -54.18 46.00
N THR A 6 -34.65 -53.90 45.54
CA THR A 6 -34.15 -52.74 44.73
C THR A 6 -34.28 -51.36 45.40
N LEU A 7 -33.15 -50.70 45.68
CA LEU A 7 -33.05 -49.24 45.59
C LEU A 7 -31.72 -48.84 44.96
N LEU A 8 -31.83 -48.14 43.83
CA LEU A 8 -30.79 -47.59 42.97
C LEU A 8 -30.99 -46.05 43.01
N ILE A 9 -29.92 -45.27 42.76
CA ILE A 9 -29.93 -43.87 42.26
C ILE A 9 -30.12 -42.84 43.41
N THR A 10 -29.31 -41.80 43.62
CA THR A 10 -28.67 -40.87 42.68
C THR A 10 -27.64 -40.02 43.44
N LEU A 11 -26.40 -39.91 42.95
CA LEU A 11 -25.56 -38.74 43.21
C LEU A 11 -25.35 -38.06 41.85
N LEU A 12 -26.19 -37.07 41.57
CA LEU A 12 -26.15 -36.31 40.33
C LEU A 12 -24.85 -35.49 40.27
N LEU A 13 -24.06 -35.75 39.24
CA LEU A 13 -22.96 -34.92 38.77
C LEU A 13 -23.49 -33.50 38.49
N ILE A 14 -23.17 -32.53 39.34
CA ILE A 14 -23.28 -31.11 39.01
C ILE A 14 -22.08 -30.75 38.13
N SER A 15 -22.16 -31.08 36.84
CA SER A 15 -21.29 -30.50 35.81
C SER A 15 -21.74 -29.07 35.54
N GLY A 16 -21.38 -28.14 36.44
CA GLY A 16 -21.58 -26.72 36.21
C GLY A 16 -20.85 -26.29 34.94
N CYS A 17 -21.58 -26.08 33.84
CA CYS A 17 -21.04 -25.53 32.61
C CYS A 17 -20.25 -24.25 32.92
N SER A 18 -19.04 -24.16 32.38
CA SER A 18 -18.21 -22.97 32.48
C SER A 18 -18.96 -21.72 31.99
N PRO A 19 -18.66 -20.53 32.52
CA PRO A 19 -19.19 -19.27 31.97
C PRO A 19 -18.83 -19.18 30.49
N LYS A 20 -19.86 -19.12 29.63
CA LYS A 20 -19.72 -19.17 28.17
C LYS A 20 -19.17 -17.85 27.68
N ILE A 21 -17.84 -17.72 27.62
CA ILE A 21 -17.18 -16.68 26.83
C ILE A 21 -17.16 -17.16 25.39
N ASN A 22 -17.56 -16.30 24.46
CA ASN A 22 -17.56 -16.61 23.04
C ASN A 22 -16.14 -17.02 22.58
N GLU A 23 -16.04 -17.98 21.67
CA GLU A 23 -14.75 -18.44 21.13
C GLU A 23 -14.00 -17.31 20.41
N HIS A 24 -14.75 -16.33 19.88
CA HIS A 24 -14.23 -15.16 19.20
C HIS A 24 -13.93 -13.94 20.12
N PHE A 25 -13.97 -14.12 21.45
CA PHE A 25 -13.73 -13.02 22.40
C PHE A 25 -12.34 -12.37 22.27
N GLU A 26 -11.29 -13.17 22.09
CA GLU A 26 -9.91 -12.66 22.01
C GLU A 26 -9.64 -11.93 20.68
N GLN A 27 -10.53 -12.14 19.71
CA GLN A 27 -10.48 -11.54 18.38
C GLN A 27 -11.19 -10.18 18.34
N ASN A 28 -11.81 -9.75 19.45
CA ASN A 28 -12.34 -8.39 19.54
C ASN A 28 -11.20 -7.38 19.54
N ARG A 29 -11.28 -6.45 18.59
CA ARG A 29 -10.41 -5.28 18.54
C ARG A 29 -11.22 -4.06 18.95
N TYR A 30 -10.58 -3.21 19.73
CA TYR A 30 -11.18 -2.01 20.30
C TYR A 30 -10.35 -0.81 19.84
N VAL A 31 -10.89 -0.08 18.89
CA VAL A 31 -10.25 1.04 18.22
C VAL A 31 -10.83 2.32 18.80
N LYS A 32 -9.98 3.20 19.36
CA LYS A 32 -10.45 4.43 20.02
C LYS A 32 -10.15 5.66 19.16
N ASN A 33 -11.18 6.44 18.88
CA ASN A 33 -11.13 7.81 18.36
C ASN A 33 -12.15 8.68 19.14
N PHE A 34 -13.03 9.45 18.48
CA PHE A 34 -14.21 10.07 19.09
C PHE A 34 -15.18 9.06 19.72
N ASN A 35 -15.16 7.80 19.27
CA ASN A 35 -15.91 6.65 19.78
C ASN A 35 -14.95 5.48 20.07
N VAL A 36 -15.44 4.40 20.70
CA VAL A 36 -14.76 3.09 20.65
C VAL A 36 -15.43 2.23 19.59
N HIS A 37 -14.71 1.96 18.51
CA HIS A 37 -15.11 1.03 17.46
C HIS A 37 -14.73 -0.40 17.88
N LEU A 38 -15.73 -1.25 18.03
CA LEU A 38 -15.56 -2.67 18.27
C LEU A 38 -15.60 -3.42 16.94
N VAL A 39 -14.58 -4.22 16.69
CA VAL A 39 -14.43 -4.98 15.45
C VAL A 39 -14.14 -6.44 15.78
N ASN A 40 -14.89 -7.36 15.17
CA ASN A 40 -14.63 -8.79 15.24
C ASN A 40 -14.62 -9.40 13.82
N ASP A 41 -13.42 -9.61 13.26
CA ASP A 41 -13.25 -10.17 11.90
C ASP A 41 -13.89 -11.55 11.75
N SER A 42 -13.70 -12.41 12.76
CA SER A 42 -14.14 -13.79 12.72
C SER A 42 -15.66 -13.92 12.67
N LEU A 43 -16.36 -12.93 13.21
CA LEU A 43 -17.82 -12.84 13.17
C LEU A 43 -18.33 -11.93 12.06
N GLN A 44 -17.47 -11.21 11.33
CA GLN A 44 -17.84 -10.09 10.47
C GLN A 44 -18.83 -9.17 11.19
N LEU A 45 -18.44 -8.69 12.37
CA LEU A 45 -19.29 -7.93 13.27
C LEU A 45 -18.58 -6.63 13.68
N TYR A 46 -19.32 -5.53 13.65
CA TYR A 46 -18.88 -4.22 14.08
C TYR A 46 -19.99 -3.46 14.80
N PHE A 47 -19.60 -2.64 15.76
CA PHE A 47 -20.42 -1.55 16.28
C PHE A 47 -19.50 -0.50 16.91
N LYS A 48 -19.99 0.71 17.11
CA LYS A 48 -19.29 1.76 17.86
C LYS A 48 -19.99 2.06 19.17
N SER A 49 -19.22 2.47 20.17
CA SER A 49 -19.74 2.92 21.45
C SER A 49 -19.20 4.29 21.84
N PRO A 50 -19.82 4.95 22.82
CA PRO A 50 -19.22 6.10 23.50
C PRO A 50 -17.79 5.81 24.00
N SER A 51 -16.96 6.86 24.02
CA SER A 51 -15.51 6.77 24.26
C SER A 51 -15.11 6.55 25.74
N ASP A 52 -16.06 6.79 26.65
CA ASP A 52 -15.99 6.60 28.10
C ASP A 52 -16.26 5.15 28.53
N ILE A 53 -16.79 4.31 27.64
CA ILE A 53 -16.92 2.88 27.88
C ILE A 53 -15.54 2.21 27.93
N THR A 54 -15.26 1.55 29.05
CA THR A 54 -14.09 0.72 29.26
C THR A 54 -14.43 -0.75 29.00
N TYR A 55 -13.55 -1.45 28.28
CA TYR A 55 -13.78 -2.82 27.85
C TYR A 55 -12.87 -3.81 28.56
N THR A 56 -13.43 -4.96 28.92
CA THR A 56 -12.61 -6.07 29.39
C THR A 56 -12.03 -6.83 28.20
N ARG A 57 -10.69 -6.87 28.13
CA ARG A 57 -9.95 -7.52 27.04
C ARG A 57 -9.32 -8.86 27.42
N GLU A 58 -9.30 -9.18 28.72
CA GLU A 58 -8.73 -10.42 29.21
C GLU A 58 -9.82 -11.44 29.50
N ARG A 59 -9.71 -12.64 28.95
CA ARG A 59 -10.67 -13.73 29.19
C ARG A 59 -10.80 -14.10 30.67
N LYS A 60 -9.71 -14.02 31.44
CA LYS A 60 -9.76 -14.25 32.89
C LYS A 60 -10.59 -13.18 33.61
N ALA A 61 -10.43 -11.92 33.24
CA ALA A 61 -11.21 -10.82 33.79
C ALA A 61 -12.69 -10.93 33.37
N LEU A 62 -12.97 -11.23 32.09
CA LEU A 62 -14.34 -11.42 31.62
C LEU A 62 -15.00 -12.61 32.34
N LYS A 63 -14.25 -13.69 32.56
CA LYS A 63 -14.73 -14.86 33.30
C LYS A 63 -15.15 -14.50 34.73
N LYS A 64 -14.42 -13.58 35.37
CA LYS A 64 -14.74 -13.06 36.70
C LYS A 64 -16.00 -12.19 36.64
N VAL A 65 -16.12 -11.32 35.65
CA VAL A 65 -17.31 -10.49 35.42
C VAL A 65 -18.55 -11.36 35.23
N ILE A 66 -18.53 -12.33 34.32
CA ILE A 66 -19.67 -13.23 34.03
C ILE A 66 -20.09 -14.05 35.26
N ARG A 67 -19.15 -14.37 36.16
CA ARG A 67 -19.45 -15.10 37.40
C ARG A 67 -20.10 -14.22 38.48
N ASN A 68 -19.83 -12.92 38.44
CA ASN A 68 -20.23 -11.98 39.47
C ASN A 68 -21.43 -11.11 39.05
N VAL A 69 -21.83 -11.18 37.79
CA VAL A 69 -22.98 -10.44 37.27
C VAL A 69 -24.27 -10.98 37.93
N GLY A 70 -25.15 -10.07 38.36
CA GLY A 70 -26.35 -10.38 39.15
C GLY A 70 -27.49 -11.06 38.38
N PHE A 71 -27.26 -11.50 37.13
CA PHE A 71 -28.25 -12.15 36.29
C PHE A 71 -27.61 -13.24 35.41
N LYS A 72 -28.41 -14.16 34.89
CA LYS A 72 -27.90 -15.25 34.07
C LYS A 72 -27.73 -14.82 32.61
N LEU A 73 -26.49 -14.71 32.15
CA LEU A 73 -26.17 -14.61 30.72
C LEU A 73 -26.46 -15.97 30.05
N LYS A 74 -27.46 -16.00 29.17
CA LYS A 74 -27.98 -17.24 28.57
C LYS A 74 -27.12 -17.70 27.38
N ASP A 75 -26.52 -16.73 26.69
CA ASP A 75 -25.69 -16.95 25.50
C ASP A 75 -24.22 -16.62 25.72
N SER A 76 -23.39 -17.03 24.77
CA SER A 76 -21.94 -16.85 24.88
C SER A 76 -21.57 -15.37 24.73
N VAL A 77 -20.83 -14.84 25.71
CA VAL A 77 -20.48 -13.43 25.82
C VAL A 77 -19.30 -13.12 24.92
N LEU A 78 -19.54 -12.28 23.93
CA LEU A 78 -18.54 -11.73 23.04
C LEU A 78 -17.89 -10.48 23.62
N VAL A 79 -18.66 -9.56 24.22
CA VAL A 79 -18.14 -8.26 24.67
C VAL A 79 -18.63 -7.96 26.07
N TYR A 80 -17.80 -7.30 26.86
CA TYR A 80 -18.21 -6.63 28.09
C TYR A 80 -17.62 -5.23 28.15
N GLY A 81 -18.50 -4.23 28.25
CA GLY A 81 -18.15 -2.83 28.43
C GLY A 81 -18.79 -2.28 29.70
N LYS A 82 -18.14 -1.29 30.32
CA LYS A 82 -18.67 -0.58 31.49
C LYS A 82 -18.24 0.89 31.53
N THR A 83 -19.05 1.72 32.14
CA THR A 83 -18.76 3.13 32.42
C THR A 83 -18.54 3.35 33.92
N LEU A 84 -17.90 4.46 34.28
CA LEU A 84 -17.77 4.88 35.67
C LEU A 84 -18.87 5.85 36.09
N ASP A 85 -19.26 6.78 35.20
CA ASP A 85 -20.26 7.80 35.46
C ASP A 85 -21.02 8.19 34.17
N PRO A 86 -22.34 7.97 34.09
CA PRO A 86 -23.15 7.23 35.06
C PRO A 86 -22.81 5.73 35.01
N PRO A 87 -22.77 5.01 36.14
CA PRO A 87 -22.24 3.65 36.17
C PRO A 87 -23.25 2.66 35.57
N TYR A 88 -22.88 2.05 34.45
CA TYR A 88 -23.58 0.91 33.88
C TYR A 88 -22.58 -0.07 33.26
N GLU A 89 -23.05 -1.28 32.97
CA GLU A 89 -22.30 -2.25 32.19
C GLU A 89 -23.19 -2.83 31.09
N TYR A 90 -22.58 -3.39 30.06
CA TYR A 90 -23.33 -4.14 29.07
C TYR A 90 -22.51 -5.30 28.53
N PHE A 91 -23.25 -6.28 28.04
CA PHE A 91 -22.74 -7.49 27.43
C PHE A 91 -23.23 -7.57 25.99
N VAL A 92 -22.37 -8.06 25.09
CA VAL A 92 -22.83 -8.50 23.77
C VAL A 92 -22.71 -10.00 23.72
N THR A 93 -23.81 -10.70 23.47
CA THR A 93 -23.84 -12.15 23.34
C THR A 93 -24.09 -12.55 21.89
N VAL A 94 -23.46 -13.63 21.46
CA VAL A 94 -23.66 -14.23 20.13
C VAL A 94 -23.99 -15.70 20.30
N SER A 95 -25.07 -16.16 19.68
CA SER A 95 -25.49 -17.56 19.72
C SER A 95 -26.14 -18.01 18.42
N ARG A 96 -26.29 -19.32 18.25
CA ARG A 96 -27.12 -19.94 17.19
C ARG A 96 -28.50 -20.34 17.74
N ASN A 97 -28.79 -19.98 18.99
CA ASN A 97 -30.05 -20.29 19.64
C ASN A 97 -31.07 -19.20 19.31
N GLY A 98 -32.36 -19.49 19.52
CA GLY A 98 -33.39 -18.46 19.46
C GLY A 98 -33.18 -17.36 20.50
N GLN A 99 -33.90 -16.26 20.32
CA GLN A 99 -33.88 -15.09 21.22
C GLN A 99 -34.01 -15.52 22.69
N GLN A 100 -33.15 -14.95 23.54
CA GLN A 100 -33.16 -15.24 24.97
C GLN A 100 -33.78 -14.07 25.73
N GLU A 101 -34.80 -14.33 26.53
CA GLU A 101 -35.42 -13.31 27.38
C GLU A 101 -34.54 -12.97 28.59
N TYR A 102 -34.58 -11.71 29.00
CA TYR A 102 -33.90 -11.23 30.20
C TYR A 102 -34.87 -10.50 31.12
N PRO A 103 -34.54 -10.36 32.42
CA PRO A 103 -35.34 -9.57 33.36
C PRO A 103 -35.64 -8.14 32.88
N GLU A 104 -36.83 -7.61 33.17
CA GLU A 104 -37.29 -6.28 32.74
C GLU A 104 -36.42 -5.10 33.24
N ASN A 105 -35.60 -5.33 34.28
CA ASN A 105 -34.68 -4.33 34.78
C ASN A 105 -33.43 -4.17 33.89
N LEU A 106 -33.18 -5.09 32.96
CA LEU A 106 -32.12 -4.98 31.96
C LEU A 106 -32.63 -4.29 30.70
N VAL A 107 -31.71 -3.64 29.99
CA VAL A 107 -31.98 -3.07 28.67
C VAL A 107 -31.50 -4.07 27.64
N VAL A 108 -32.38 -4.57 26.78
CA VAL A 108 -32.00 -5.56 25.76
C VAL A 108 -32.36 -5.06 24.37
N PHE A 109 -31.38 -5.07 23.48
CA PHE A 109 -31.57 -4.97 22.04
C PHE A 109 -31.05 -6.24 21.40
N ASP A 110 -31.76 -6.76 20.40
CA ASP A 110 -31.32 -7.96 19.70
C ASP A 110 -31.67 -7.95 18.22
N THR A 111 -30.96 -8.79 17.46
CA THR A 111 -31.21 -9.03 16.05
C THR A 111 -30.83 -10.46 15.68
N LEU A 112 -31.42 -10.96 14.61
CA LEU A 112 -31.12 -12.26 13.99
C LEU A 112 -30.49 -12.01 12.62
N ILE A 113 -29.21 -12.32 12.47
CA ILE A 113 -28.47 -12.15 11.21
C ILE A 113 -27.67 -13.42 10.91
N ASN A 114 -27.82 -13.96 9.70
CA ASN A 114 -27.08 -15.16 9.24
C ASN A 114 -27.17 -16.36 10.22
N ASN A 115 -28.38 -16.65 10.72
CA ASN A 115 -28.64 -17.69 11.75
C ASN A 115 -27.84 -17.51 13.05
N LYS A 116 -27.43 -16.28 13.36
CA LYS A 116 -26.86 -15.90 14.65
C LYS A 116 -27.73 -14.85 15.32
N THR A 117 -28.10 -15.12 16.56
CA THR A 117 -28.74 -14.15 17.44
C THR A 117 -27.65 -13.33 18.11
N ILE A 118 -27.71 -12.01 17.95
CA ILE A 118 -26.82 -11.05 18.60
C ILE A 118 -27.66 -10.25 19.57
N GLN A 119 -27.29 -10.24 20.85
CA GLN A 119 -28.01 -9.48 21.89
C GLN A 119 -27.06 -8.54 22.62
N PHE A 120 -27.50 -7.30 22.80
CA PHE A 120 -26.88 -6.28 23.63
C PHE A 120 -27.67 -6.22 24.93
N VAL A 121 -27.06 -6.65 26.03
CA VAL A 121 -27.69 -6.77 27.34
C VAL A 121 -27.04 -5.77 28.29
N GLY A 122 -27.70 -4.64 28.50
CA GLY A 122 -27.30 -3.58 29.41
C GLY A 122 -27.84 -3.81 30.82
N ASN A 123 -26.99 -3.56 31.80
CA ASN A 123 -27.29 -3.61 33.22
C ASN A 123 -26.94 -2.27 33.88
N PRO A 124 -27.94 -1.48 34.33
CA PRO A 124 -27.68 -0.24 35.06
C PRO A 124 -27.12 -0.58 36.44
N LEU A 125 -26.01 0.05 36.83
CA LEU A 125 -25.40 -0.14 38.16
C LEU A 125 -25.84 0.94 39.18
N ALA A 126 -26.67 1.89 38.75
CA ALA A 126 -27.33 2.89 39.60
C ALA A 126 -28.69 3.29 38.99
N GLU A 127 -29.62 3.77 39.81
CA GLU A 127 -30.95 4.18 39.34
C GLU A 127 -30.89 5.27 38.26
N ASN A 128 -29.95 6.20 38.39
CA ASN A 128 -29.76 7.30 37.43
C ASN A 128 -29.06 6.86 36.13
N SER A 129 -28.51 5.65 36.05
CA SER A 129 -27.76 5.20 34.86
C SER A 129 -28.62 4.49 33.82
N LYS A 130 -29.85 4.07 34.16
CA LYS A 130 -30.73 3.34 33.23
C LYS A 130 -31.04 4.14 31.97
N ARG A 131 -31.38 5.43 32.10
CA ARG A 131 -31.70 6.28 30.94
C ARG A 131 -30.50 6.45 30.00
N THR A 132 -29.32 6.70 30.56
CA THR A 132 -28.09 6.84 29.76
C THR A 132 -27.71 5.51 29.10
N LEU A 133 -27.80 4.41 29.85
CA LEU A 133 -27.62 3.05 29.32
C LEU A 133 -28.58 2.77 28.15
N GLU A 134 -29.86 3.12 28.25
CA GLU A 134 -30.82 2.95 27.15
C GLU A 134 -30.43 3.72 25.90
N ILE A 135 -29.98 4.98 26.06
CA ILE A 135 -29.53 5.83 24.96
C ILE A 135 -28.26 5.25 24.32
N ASP A 136 -27.27 4.92 25.14
CA ASP A 136 -25.97 4.43 24.69
C ASP A 136 -26.11 3.05 24.04
N LEU A 137 -26.84 2.13 24.67
CA LEU A 137 -27.04 0.78 24.15
C LEU A 137 -27.87 0.77 22.86
N ASN A 138 -28.86 1.65 22.73
CA ASN A 138 -29.59 1.85 21.48
C ASN A 138 -28.69 2.41 20.37
N THR A 139 -27.82 3.36 20.71
CA THR A 139 -26.86 3.96 19.76
C THR A 139 -25.84 2.92 19.30
N ILE A 140 -25.32 2.13 20.25
CA ILE A 140 -24.44 1.00 19.97
C ILE A 140 -25.14 0.00 19.05
N PHE A 141 -26.35 -0.42 19.40
CA PHE A 141 -27.12 -1.39 18.62
C PHE A 141 -27.43 -0.90 17.19
N LYS A 142 -27.80 0.37 17.02
CA LYS A 142 -28.05 0.97 15.70
C LYS A 142 -26.81 1.05 14.81
N SER A 143 -25.62 1.05 15.40
CA SER A 143 -24.35 1.02 14.66
C SER A 143 -23.88 -0.40 14.33
N LEU A 144 -24.66 -1.42 14.68
CA LEU A 144 -24.32 -2.80 14.39
C LEU A 144 -24.28 -3.03 12.87
N GLU A 145 -23.11 -3.38 12.37
CA GLU A 145 -22.93 -3.84 11.01
C GLU A 145 -22.47 -5.31 11.04
N VAL A 146 -23.08 -6.15 10.21
CA VAL A 146 -22.79 -7.59 10.15
C VAL A 146 -22.70 -8.06 8.69
N GLY A 147 -21.87 -9.07 8.43
CA GLY A 147 -21.70 -9.66 7.10
C GLY A 147 -20.70 -8.88 6.26
N GLU A 148 -20.79 -8.97 4.93
CA GLU A 148 -19.81 -8.37 4.02
C GLU A 148 -19.61 -6.85 4.21
N SER A 149 -20.61 -6.17 4.75
CA SER A 149 -20.59 -4.72 4.96
C SER A 149 -20.11 -4.26 6.34
N TYR A 150 -19.58 -5.12 7.21
CA TYR A 150 -19.37 -4.82 8.63
C TYR A 150 -18.31 -3.75 9.01
N ARG A 151 -17.83 -2.91 8.09
CA ARG A 151 -16.84 -1.84 8.41
C ARG A 151 -17.04 -0.57 7.61
N LYS A 152 -18.26 -0.30 7.14
CA LYS A 152 -18.51 0.82 6.23
C LYS A 152 -18.15 2.17 6.82
N GLU A 153 -18.18 2.31 8.14
CA GLU A 153 -17.92 3.58 8.83
C GLU A 153 -16.46 3.83 9.26
N ILE A 154 -15.56 2.86 9.07
CA ILE A 154 -14.15 3.02 9.44
C ILE A 154 -13.38 3.53 8.22
N SER A 155 -12.93 4.79 8.25
CA SER A 155 -11.97 5.29 7.25
C SER A 155 -10.73 4.41 7.23
N THR A 156 -10.16 4.23 6.05
CA THR A 156 -8.97 3.40 5.81
C THR A 156 -7.82 4.25 5.30
N ILE A 157 -6.61 3.69 5.35
CA ILE A 157 -5.44 4.29 4.68
C ILE A 157 -5.75 4.60 3.20
N MET A 158 -6.51 3.74 2.51
CA MET A 158 -6.83 3.94 1.09
C MET A 158 -7.81 5.10 0.85
N ASP A 159 -8.61 5.48 1.84
CA ASP A 159 -9.46 6.68 1.74
C ASP A 159 -8.60 7.95 1.73
N ILE A 160 -7.50 7.99 2.50
CA ILE A 160 -6.50 9.07 2.44
C ILE A 160 -5.85 9.10 1.05
N VAL A 161 -5.43 7.95 0.53
CA VAL A 161 -4.82 7.85 -0.81
C VAL A 161 -5.79 8.35 -1.88
N GLN A 162 -7.06 7.94 -1.83
CA GLN A 162 -8.08 8.33 -2.80
C GLN A 162 -8.41 9.83 -2.72
N LYS A 163 -8.51 10.39 -1.51
CA LYS A 163 -8.70 11.83 -1.27
C LYS A 163 -7.60 12.66 -1.93
N HIS A 164 -6.36 12.16 -1.93
CA HIS A 164 -5.17 12.90 -2.37
C HIS A 164 -4.54 12.41 -3.67
N LYS A 165 -5.19 11.50 -4.41
CA LYS A 165 -4.60 10.81 -5.57
C LYS A 165 -3.99 11.73 -6.65
N ASN A 166 -4.51 12.95 -6.79
CA ASN A 166 -4.05 13.94 -7.76
C ASN A 166 -3.44 15.18 -7.08
N SER A 167 -2.74 14.99 -5.95
CA SER A 167 -2.08 16.05 -5.19
C SER A 167 -0.56 15.84 -5.19
N ASN A 168 0.19 16.92 -5.36
CA ASN A 168 1.66 16.92 -5.25
C ASN A 168 2.16 17.36 -3.87
N LYS A 169 1.29 17.52 -2.88
CA LYS A 169 1.63 17.88 -1.49
C LYS A 169 1.99 16.62 -0.69
N PHE A 170 2.94 15.85 -1.22
CA PHE A 170 3.30 14.53 -0.72
C PHE A 170 3.69 14.50 0.75
N TYR A 171 4.33 15.56 1.27
CA TYR A 171 4.69 15.61 2.69
C TYR A 171 3.45 15.68 3.60
N ALA A 172 2.44 16.46 3.21
CA ALA A 172 1.21 16.55 3.97
C ALA A 172 0.41 15.24 3.95
N ILE A 173 0.38 14.57 2.80
CA ILE A 173 -0.25 13.25 2.66
C ILE A 173 0.49 12.20 3.50
N LEU A 174 1.82 12.23 3.47
CA LEU A 174 2.66 11.37 4.29
C LEU A 174 2.42 11.61 5.78
N ASN A 175 2.25 12.86 6.20
CA ASN A 175 1.93 13.18 7.59
C ASN A 175 0.54 12.63 7.99
N GLU A 176 -0.48 12.83 7.15
CA GLU A 176 -1.82 12.26 7.37
C GLU A 176 -1.77 10.72 7.48
N ILE A 177 -1.01 10.03 6.63
CA ILE A 177 -0.80 8.57 6.71
C ILE A 177 -0.03 8.19 7.98
N HIS A 178 1.02 8.93 8.32
CA HIS A 178 1.86 8.67 9.50
C HIS A 178 1.06 8.76 10.80
N GLU A 179 0.19 9.76 10.91
CA GLU A 179 -0.68 9.98 12.07
C GLU A 179 -1.90 9.06 12.09
N PHE A 180 -2.28 8.48 10.93
CA PHE A 180 -3.47 7.65 10.84
C PHE A 180 -3.40 6.40 11.74
N PRO A 181 -4.36 6.18 12.64
CA PRO A 181 -4.38 4.99 13.48
C PRO A 181 -4.67 3.73 12.66
N VAL A 182 -3.94 2.64 12.91
CA VAL A 182 -4.16 1.35 12.24
C VAL A 182 -4.92 0.38 13.15
N TYR A 183 -5.78 -0.43 12.55
CA TYR A 183 -6.72 -1.22 13.31
C TYR A 183 -6.40 -2.72 13.32
N ASP A 184 -5.75 -3.25 12.27
CA ASP A 184 -5.22 -4.62 12.19
C ASP A 184 -3.89 -4.69 11.43
N LYS A 185 -3.31 -5.90 11.38
CA LYS A 185 -2.11 -6.23 10.63
C LYS A 185 -2.23 -5.93 9.13
N GLN A 186 -3.43 -6.09 8.55
CA GLN A 186 -3.62 -5.82 7.13
C GLN A 186 -3.51 -4.32 6.88
N GLU A 187 -4.16 -3.51 7.71
CA GLU A 187 -4.08 -2.06 7.65
C GLU A 187 -2.71 -1.51 8.05
N GLU A 188 -2.03 -2.13 9.02
CA GLU A 188 -0.64 -1.83 9.35
C GLU A 188 0.28 -2.06 8.13
N TRP A 189 0.06 -3.15 7.41
CA TRP A 189 0.78 -3.43 6.17
C TRP A 189 0.43 -2.43 5.06
N THR A 190 -0.84 -2.07 4.89
CA THR A 190 -1.27 -1.03 3.94
C THR A 190 -0.66 0.33 4.29
N LYS A 191 -0.66 0.72 5.57
CA LYS A 191 -0.03 1.95 6.06
C LYS A 191 1.46 1.96 5.73
N LEU A 192 2.19 0.88 6.01
CA LEU A 192 3.62 0.80 5.69
C LEU A 192 3.86 0.95 4.19
N GLN A 193 3.09 0.26 3.34
CA GLN A 193 3.22 0.36 1.88
C GLN A 193 2.95 1.79 1.37
N MET A 194 1.91 2.45 1.87
CA MET A 194 1.56 3.81 1.43
C MET A 194 2.51 4.85 2.00
N ALA A 195 2.98 4.69 3.24
CA ALA A 195 4.02 5.54 3.82
C ALA A 195 5.34 5.43 3.04
N LEU A 196 5.75 4.22 2.67
CA LEU A 196 6.87 3.96 1.75
C LEU A 196 6.67 4.64 0.40
N THR A 197 5.48 4.51 -0.19
CA THR A 197 5.14 5.09 -1.50
C THR A 197 5.21 6.63 -1.48
N PHE A 198 4.52 7.28 -0.54
CA PHE A 198 4.51 8.76 -0.50
C PHE A 198 5.84 9.34 -0.03
N SER A 199 6.57 8.65 0.86
CA SER A 199 7.92 9.06 1.21
C SER A 199 8.90 8.87 0.04
N SER A 200 8.74 7.86 -0.83
CA SER A 200 9.58 7.72 -2.02
C SER A 200 9.33 8.82 -3.05
N PHE A 201 8.11 9.38 -3.12
CA PHE A 201 7.80 10.52 -4.00
C PHE A 201 8.60 11.77 -3.63
N LEU A 202 8.95 11.91 -2.34
CA LEU A 202 9.77 13.00 -1.78
C LEU A 202 11.29 12.78 -1.93
N GLY A 203 11.71 11.79 -2.72
CA GLY A 203 13.13 11.52 -2.94
C GLY A 203 13.81 11.01 -1.67
N LYS A 204 15.12 11.25 -1.53
CA LYS A 204 15.85 10.81 -0.32
C LYS A 204 15.44 11.64 0.89
N ASN A 205 14.83 11.00 1.89
CA ASN A 205 14.42 11.63 3.13
C ASN A 205 14.37 10.60 4.28
N GLU A 206 14.34 11.11 5.52
CA GLU A 206 14.40 10.29 6.73
C GLU A 206 13.18 9.37 6.92
N PHE A 207 11.99 9.79 6.48
CA PHE A 207 10.80 8.93 6.54
C PHE A 207 10.99 7.71 5.64
N TYR A 208 11.43 7.92 4.39
CA TYR A 208 11.69 6.84 3.45
C TYR A 208 12.73 5.86 4.00
N ASP A 209 13.87 6.36 4.49
CA ASP A 209 14.92 5.53 5.09
C ASP A 209 14.38 4.72 6.30
N THR A 210 13.55 5.34 7.14
CA THR A 210 12.94 4.67 8.31
C THR A 210 12.00 3.54 7.90
N TYR A 211 11.05 3.81 7.01
CA TYR A 211 10.09 2.79 6.58
C TYR A 211 10.74 1.69 5.73
N LEU A 212 11.75 2.03 4.94
CA LEU A 212 12.52 1.07 4.17
C LEU A 212 13.29 0.13 5.08
N ASN A 213 13.95 0.65 6.13
CA ASN A 213 14.61 -0.17 7.15
C ASN A 213 13.61 -1.07 7.90
N GLN A 214 12.40 -0.56 8.19
CA GLN A 214 11.33 -1.36 8.80
C GLN A 214 10.87 -2.50 7.88
N LEU A 215 10.79 -2.28 6.57
CA LEU A 215 10.46 -3.32 5.60
C LEU A 215 11.60 -4.35 5.49
N GLU A 216 12.83 -3.87 5.33
CA GLU A 216 13.98 -4.72 5.00
C GLU A 216 14.48 -5.56 6.17
N SER A 217 14.31 -5.08 7.40
CA SER A 217 14.60 -5.86 8.61
C SER A 217 13.76 -7.14 8.74
N ARG A 218 12.65 -7.25 7.98
CA ARG A 218 11.82 -8.47 7.93
C ARG A 218 12.46 -9.60 7.13
N PHE A 219 13.48 -9.30 6.33
CA PHE A 219 14.12 -10.26 5.43
C PHE A 219 15.53 -10.59 5.93
N LYS A 220 15.83 -11.90 6.05
CA LYS A 220 17.17 -12.39 6.31
C LYS A 220 17.75 -13.00 5.02
N PRO A 221 18.85 -12.47 4.47
CA PRO A 221 19.53 -13.05 3.32
C PRO A 221 19.91 -14.53 3.57
N ASN A 222 19.74 -15.37 2.55
CA ASN A 222 20.17 -16.76 2.57
C ASN A 222 21.64 -16.87 2.12
N ASP A 223 22.48 -17.55 2.90
CA ASP A 223 23.92 -17.62 2.64
C ASP A 223 24.28 -18.29 1.30
N THR A 224 23.53 -19.31 0.87
CA THR A 224 23.75 -19.97 -0.41
C THR A 224 23.42 -19.05 -1.59
N ILE A 225 22.33 -18.27 -1.47
CA ILE A 225 21.97 -17.26 -2.48
C ILE A 225 23.03 -16.15 -2.49
N SER A 226 23.43 -15.66 -1.32
CA SER A 226 24.47 -14.63 -1.16
C SER A 226 25.79 -15.05 -1.82
N LYS A 227 26.24 -16.29 -1.59
CA LYS A 227 27.46 -16.83 -2.20
C LYS A 227 27.37 -16.82 -3.72
N LYS A 228 26.27 -17.32 -4.28
CA LYS A 228 26.05 -17.31 -5.74
C LYS A 228 26.07 -15.91 -6.33
N ILE A 229 25.46 -14.95 -5.65
CA ILE A 229 25.47 -13.53 -6.06
C ILE A 229 26.92 -13.01 -6.09
N ILE A 230 27.68 -13.20 -5.02
CA ILE A 230 29.07 -12.70 -4.91
C ILE A 230 29.97 -13.32 -5.99
N GLU A 231 29.84 -14.62 -6.25
CA GLU A 231 30.71 -15.35 -7.17
C GLU A 231 30.38 -15.11 -8.65
N ASN A 232 29.13 -14.79 -8.99
CA ASN A 232 28.66 -14.83 -10.40
C ASN A 232 28.04 -13.53 -10.91
N SER A 233 27.90 -12.49 -10.07
CA SER A 233 27.34 -11.20 -10.55
C SER A 233 28.38 -10.41 -11.34
N LYS A 234 27.97 -9.86 -12.47
CA LYS A 234 28.68 -8.75 -13.12
C LYS A 234 28.26 -7.44 -12.48
N THR A 235 29.14 -6.46 -12.40
CA THR A 235 28.86 -5.17 -11.73
C THR A 235 29.32 -3.98 -12.56
N GLY A 236 28.84 -2.77 -12.21
CA GLY A 236 29.25 -1.54 -12.88
C GLY A 236 28.73 -1.44 -14.32
N ASN A 237 29.57 -0.95 -15.25
CA ASN A 237 29.19 -0.71 -16.64
C ASN A 237 28.79 -2.00 -17.38
N ASP A 238 29.37 -3.14 -16.98
CA ASP A 238 29.06 -4.46 -17.55
C ASP A 238 27.58 -4.83 -17.42
N VAL A 239 26.86 -4.24 -16.45
CA VAL A 239 25.42 -4.49 -16.27
C VAL A 239 24.63 -3.93 -17.44
N ILE A 240 24.83 -2.65 -17.75
CA ILE A 240 24.14 -1.98 -18.86
C ILE A 240 24.52 -2.66 -20.17
N GLU A 241 25.80 -2.96 -20.40
CA GLU A 241 26.24 -3.67 -21.60
C GLU A 241 25.62 -5.06 -21.73
N THR A 242 25.49 -5.81 -20.63
CA THR A 242 24.84 -7.12 -20.63
C THR A 242 23.37 -6.99 -21.04
N ILE A 243 22.63 -6.02 -20.46
CA ILE A 243 21.23 -5.78 -20.80
C ILE A 243 21.09 -5.44 -22.29
N ILE A 244 21.92 -4.55 -22.82
CA ILE A 244 21.85 -4.10 -24.22
C ILE A 244 22.19 -5.25 -25.19
N LYS A 245 23.24 -6.03 -24.92
CA LYS A 245 23.61 -7.19 -25.77
C LYS A 245 22.52 -8.26 -25.81
N GLU A 246 21.82 -8.49 -24.70
CA GLU A 246 20.68 -9.41 -24.70
C GLU A 246 19.44 -8.79 -25.38
N ALA A 247 19.19 -7.50 -25.17
CA ALA A 247 18.08 -6.77 -25.79
C ALA A 247 18.19 -6.68 -27.32
N GLU A 248 19.40 -6.76 -27.91
CA GLU A 248 19.58 -6.84 -29.37
C GLU A 248 18.89 -8.06 -29.98
N LYS A 249 18.85 -9.17 -29.24
CA LYS A 249 18.31 -10.47 -29.67
C LYS A 249 16.80 -10.59 -29.47
N HIS A 250 16.19 -9.65 -28.74
CA HIS A 250 14.78 -9.70 -28.36
C HIS A 250 14.00 -8.52 -28.96
N LYS A 251 12.71 -8.76 -29.23
CA LYS A 251 11.78 -7.71 -29.66
C LYS A 251 11.09 -7.01 -28.48
N ILE A 252 11.11 -7.63 -27.31
CA ILE A 252 10.49 -7.08 -26.10
C ILE A 252 11.39 -7.32 -24.89
N VAL A 253 11.60 -6.28 -24.10
CA VAL A 253 12.33 -6.33 -22.83
C VAL A 253 11.37 -5.93 -21.74
N MET A 254 11.20 -6.80 -20.74
CA MET A 254 10.35 -6.53 -19.59
C MET A 254 11.21 -6.37 -18.35
N ILE A 255 11.27 -5.14 -17.82
CA ILE A 255 11.96 -4.84 -16.57
C ILE A 255 10.92 -4.60 -15.49
N ASN A 256 11.01 -5.31 -14.37
CA ASN A 256 10.08 -5.07 -13.27
C ASN A 256 10.54 -3.97 -12.32
N GLU A 257 9.59 -3.46 -11.56
CA GLU A 257 9.79 -2.51 -10.49
C GLU A 257 8.97 -2.87 -9.24
N ASN A 258 9.41 -2.36 -8.09
CA ASN A 258 8.56 -2.32 -6.90
C ASN A 258 8.16 -0.84 -6.67
N HIS A 259 6.87 -0.61 -6.45
CA HIS A 259 6.25 0.70 -6.54
C HIS A 259 6.81 1.74 -5.56
N TYR A 260 7.38 1.27 -4.44
CA TYR A 260 8.02 2.14 -3.46
C TYR A 260 9.55 2.11 -3.50
N TYR A 261 10.19 1.36 -4.41
CA TYR A 261 11.63 1.45 -4.67
C TYR A 261 11.88 2.39 -5.86
N SER A 262 11.94 3.70 -5.60
CA SER A 262 12.08 4.72 -6.64
C SER A 262 13.36 4.55 -7.48
N ASN A 263 14.43 3.99 -6.91
CA ASN A 263 15.66 3.70 -7.62
C ASN A 263 15.50 2.68 -8.77
N HIS A 264 14.44 1.87 -8.77
CA HIS A 264 14.17 0.94 -9.88
C HIS A 264 13.91 1.67 -11.20
N ARG A 265 13.47 2.94 -11.15
CA ARG A 265 13.21 3.74 -12.36
C ARG A 265 14.49 4.25 -13.00
N LEU A 266 15.55 4.36 -12.19
CA LEU A 266 16.86 4.82 -12.63
C LEU A 266 17.50 3.83 -13.60
N LEU A 267 17.41 2.52 -13.33
CA LEU A 267 17.93 1.51 -14.27
C LEU A 267 17.27 1.65 -15.64
N VAL A 268 15.94 1.79 -15.67
CA VAL A 268 15.18 1.96 -16.91
C VAL A 268 15.64 3.21 -17.64
N SER A 269 15.79 4.33 -16.91
CA SER A 269 16.31 5.60 -17.45
C SER A 269 17.71 5.44 -18.04
N ASP A 270 18.59 4.68 -17.39
CA ASP A 270 20.00 4.51 -17.79
C ASP A 270 20.14 3.64 -19.05
N VAL A 271 19.19 2.73 -19.32
CA VAL A 271 19.20 1.92 -20.55
C VAL A 271 18.49 2.60 -21.74
N LEU A 272 17.66 3.63 -21.53
CA LEU A 272 16.82 4.21 -22.59
C LEU A 272 17.57 4.65 -23.84
N VAL A 273 18.71 5.33 -23.69
CA VAL A 273 19.49 5.87 -24.84
C VAL A 273 20.00 4.72 -25.70
N LYS A 274 20.68 3.75 -25.07
CA LYS A 274 21.25 2.59 -25.78
C LYS A 274 20.17 1.68 -26.37
N LEU A 275 19.04 1.50 -25.69
CA LEU A 275 17.89 0.78 -26.24
C LEU A 275 17.34 1.50 -27.49
N LYS A 276 17.26 2.84 -27.46
CA LYS A 276 16.80 3.62 -28.61
C LYS A 276 17.73 3.44 -29.82
N GLU A 277 19.04 3.46 -29.59
CA GLU A 277 20.07 3.23 -30.62
C GLU A 277 19.92 1.87 -31.32
N ILE A 278 19.50 0.82 -30.61
CA ILE A 278 19.28 -0.52 -31.16
C ILE A 278 17.83 -0.79 -31.60
N GLY A 279 17.01 0.26 -31.71
CA GLY A 279 15.70 0.24 -32.36
C GLY A 279 14.48 0.18 -31.43
N TYR A 280 14.64 0.18 -30.10
CA TYR A 280 13.50 0.27 -29.18
C TYR A 280 12.81 1.62 -29.34
N LYS A 281 11.52 1.59 -29.66
CA LYS A 281 10.73 2.80 -29.96
C LYS A 281 9.50 2.97 -29.07
N TYR A 282 9.02 1.89 -28.45
CA TYR A 282 7.90 1.94 -27.52
C TYR A 282 8.36 1.79 -26.07
N LEU A 283 7.79 2.60 -25.17
CA LEU A 283 7.88 2.44 -23.73
C LEU A 283 6.48 2.14 -23.16
N ALA A 284 6.23 0.88 -22.82
CA ALA A 284 4.99 0.43 -22.22
C ALA A 284 5.06 0.52 -20.70
N LEU A 285 4.06 1.16 -20.08
CA LEU A 285 4.07 1.50 -18.66
C LEU A 285 2.77 1.02 -18.00
N GLU A 286 2.88 0.19 -16.97
CA GLU A 286 1.73 -0.28 -16.17
C GLU A 286 1.04 0.88 -15.47
N ALA A 287 1.84 1.84 -15.01
CA ALA A 287 1.40 2.93 -14.15
C ALA A 287 0.54 3.97 -14.88
N LEU A 288 0.41 3.90 -16.22
CA LEU A 288 -0.38 4.85 -16.97
C LEU A 288 -1.88 4.61 -16.78
N GLY A 289 -2.59 5.69 -16.47
CA GLY A 289 -4.04 5.69 -16.39
C GLY A 289 -4.70 5.42 -17.75
N ILE A 290 -6.02 5.19 -17.70
CA ILE A 290 -6.84 4.91 -18.87
C ILE A 290 -6.65 6.01 -19.93
N LYS A 291 -6.24 5.63 -21.15
CA LYS A 291 -5.99 6.51 -22.30
C LYS A 291 -4.90 7.57 -22.10
N GLN A 292 -4.07 7.47 -21.06
CA GLN A 292 -3.00 8.43 -20.80
C GLN A 292 -1.85 8.32 -21.82
N ASP A 293 -1.69 7.17 -22.48
CA ASP A 293 -0.80 7.02 -23.63
C ASP A 293 -1.16 7.97 -24.78
N SER A 294 -2.44 8.07 -25.12
CA SER A 294 -2.95 8.95 -26.18
C SER A 294 -2.61 10.42 -25.91
N LEU A 295 -2.69 10.84 -24.65
CA LEU A 295 -2.34 12.21 -24.24
C LEU A 295 -0.82 12.41 -24.19
N LEU A 296 -0.07 11.45 -23.60
CA LEU A 296 1.38 11.54 -23.49
C LEU A 296 2.11 11.45 -24.83
N ASN A 297 1.52 10.88 -25.86
CA ASN A 297 2.10 10.84 -27.21
C ASN A 297 1.93 12.15 -28.00
N LEU A 298 1.16 13.13 -27.51
CA LEU A 298 1.08 14.45 -28.14
C LEU A 298 2.41 15.20 -28.02
N LYS A 299 2.87 15.86 -29.08
CA LYS A 299 4.20 16.51 -29.16
C LYS A 299 4.62 17.31 -27.92
N ASN A 300 3.72 18.14 -27.39
CA ASN A 300 4.01 19.06 -26.27
C ASN A 300 3.45 18.59 -24.91
N ALA A 301 3.04 17.32 -24.79
CA ALA A 301 2.54 16.77 -23.54
C ALA A 301 3.68 16.38 -22.59
N TYR A 302 3.40 16.35 -21.30
CA TYR A 302 4.32 15.98 -20.22
C TYR A 302 3.52 15.25 -19.13
N PRO A 303 4.16 14.50 -18.23
CA PRO A 303 3.45 13.83 -17.15
C PRO A 303 2.73 14.83 -16.24
N THR A 304 1.50 14.51 -15.87
CA THR A 304 0.68 15.26 -14.92
C THR A 304 0.23 14.33 -13.79
N LEU A 305 -0.38 14.88 -12.74
CA LEU A 305 -0.91 14.04 -11.65
C LEU A 305 -2.03 13.10 -12.14
N GLU A 306 -2.64 13.36 -13.30
CA GLU A 306 -3.63 12.49 -13.94
C GLU A 306 -3.02 11.40 -14.83
N SER A 307 -1.72 11.47 -15.14
CA SER A 307 -1.03 10.48 -15.97
C SER A 307 -1.02 9.10 -15.34
N GLY A 308 -1.06 9.03 -14.00
CA GLY A 308 -1.06 7.78 -13.24
C GLY A 308 -0.55 7.97 -11.82
N PHE A 309 -1.05 7.16 -10.88
CA PHE A 309 -0.70 7.30 -9.46
C PHE A 309 0.82 7.24 -9.21
N TYR A 310 1.47 6.16 -9.66
CA TYR A 310 2.93 6.01 -9.49
C TYR A 310 3.76 6.89 -10.41
N THR A 311 3.17 7.44 -11.49
CA THR A 311 3.86 8.40 -12.35
C THR A 311 4.06 9.77 -11.69
N SER A 312 3.43 9.99 -10.53
CA SER A 312 3.63 11.18 -9.70
C SER A 312 4.95 11.15 -8.91
N GLU A 313 5.63 10.00 -8.84
CA GLU A 313 6.97 9.89 -8.28
C GLU A 313 7.99 10.61 -9.19
N GLN A 314 8.95 11.33 -8.60
CA GLN A 314 9.84 12.20 -9.36
C GLN A 314 10.74 11.45 -10.35
N ASN A 315 11.32 10.29 -9.97
CA ASN A 315 12.14 9.50 -10.90
C ASN A 315 11.28 8.88 -12.02
N TYR A 316 10.06 8.44 -11.73
CA TYR A 316 9.12 7.95 -12.73
C TYR A 316 8.71 9.03 -13.73
N SER A 317 8.32 10.22 -13.24
CA SER A 317 7.96 11.33 -14.13
C SER A 317 9.15 11.81 -14.98
N ASN A 318 10.36 11.83 -14.40
CA ASN A 318 11.57 12.17 -15.14
C ASN A 318 11.97 11.09 -16.16
N LEU A 319 11.72 9.81 -15.86
CA LEU A 319 11.83 8.73 -16.84
C LEU A 319 10.90 8.98 -18.04
N ILE A 320 9.64 9.36 -17.80
CA ILE A 320 8.68 9.70 -18.86
C ILE A 320 9.17 10.90 -19.68
N ARG A 321 9.63 11.98 -19.03
CA ARG A 321 10.16 13.17 -19.72
C ARG A 321 11.35 12.81 -20.61
N LYS A 322 12.33 12.05 -20.09
CA LYS A 322 13.51 11.59 -20.84
C LYS A 322 13.12 10.69 -22.01
N ALA A 323 12.21 9.74 -21.80
CA ALA A 323 11.73 8.86 -22.87
C ALA A 323 11.07 9.67 -24.00
N LYS A 324 10.27 10.69 -23.65
CA LYS A 324 9.63 11.57 -24.62
C LYS A 324 10.65 12.38 -25.42
N GLU A 325 11.65 12.95 -24.75
CA GLU A 325 12.74 13.69 -25.41
C GLU A 325 13.50 12.81 -26.42
N LEU A 326 13.74 11.55 -26.08
CA LEU A 326 14.33 10.54 -26.96
C LEU A 326 13.36 10.05 -28.06
N GLY A 327 12.12 10.54 -28.10
CA GLY A 327 11.12 10.16 -29.08
C GLY A 327 10.58 8.75 -28.92
N TYR A 328 10.46 8.23 -27.69
CA TYR A 328 9.68 7.02 -27.42
C TYR A 328 8.18 7.31 -27.52
N GLU A 329 7.44 6.33 -28.05
CA GLU A 329 5.98 6.29 -27.99
C GLU A 329 5.52 5.49 -26.76
N PHE A 330 4.59 6.05 -25.99
CA PHE A 330 4.07 5.45 -24.77
C PHE A 330 2.92 4.50 -25.06
N ILE A 331 2.87 3.39 -24.32
CA ILE A 331 1.80 2.40 -24.37
C ILE A 331 1.23 2.21 -22.96
N ALA A 332 -0.05 2.52 -22.76
CA ALA A 332 -0.76 2.18 -21.52
C ALA A 332 -1.36 0.80 -21.69
N TYR A 333 -0.84 -0.20 -20.97
CA TYR A 333 -1.22 -1.60 -21.18
C TYR A 333 -2.08 -2.20 -20.06
N GLU A 334 -2.33 -1.47 -18.96
CA GLU A 334 -3.18 -1.96 -17.88
C GLU A 334 -4.56 -2.42 -18.38
N ASN A 335 -5.07 -3.51 -17.83
CA ASN A 335 -6.39 -4.00 -18.14
C ASN A 335 -7.45 -3.18 -17.40
N THR A 336 -8.41 -2.64 -18.16
CA THR A 336 -9.54 -1.86 -17.62
C THR A 336 -10.85 -2.64 -17.65
N ASP A 337 -10.86 -3.82 -18.25
CA ASP A 337 -12.02 -4.72 -18.29
C ASP A 337 -12.02 -5.63 -17.05
N HIS A 338 -12.89 -5.32 -16.10
CA HIS A 338 -13.04 -6.08 -14.85
C HIS A 338 -13.60 -7.50 -15.04
N THR A 339 -14.10 -7.84 -16.23
CA THR A 339 -14.60 -9.19 -16.55
C THR A 339 -13.51 -10.11 -17.07
N LYS A 340 -12.36 -9.55 -17.47
CA LYS A 340 -11.22 -10.29 -18.03
C LYS A 340 -10.12 -10.47 -16.99
N ASN A 341 -9.43 -11.61 -17.05
CA ASN A 341 -8.22 -11.81 -16.27
C ASN A 341 -7.21 -10.69 -16.60
N ARG A 342 -6.69 -10.02 -15.56
CA ARG A 342 -5.79 -8.87 -15.71
C ARG A 342 -4.54 -9.17 -16.55
N GLU A 343 -3.91 -10.32 -16.32
CA GLU A 343 -2.67 -10.71 -17.02
C GLU A 343 -2.93 -10.93 -18.52
N ILE A 344 -4.08 -11.54 -18.87
CA ILE A 344 -4.52 -11.71 -20.26
C ILE A 344 -4.78 -10.35 -20.92
N GLY A 345 -5.55 -9.49 -20.26
CA GLY A 345 -5.86 -8.15 -20.80
C GLY A 345 -4.61 -7.29 -20.99
N GLN A 346 -3.65 -7.36 -20.06
CA GLN A 346 -2.37 -6.67 -20.17
C GLN A 346 -1.54 -7.18 -21.37
N ALA A 347 -1.42 -8.50 -21.54
CA ALA A 347 -0.71 -9.10 -22.67
C ALA A 347 -1.37 -8.75 -24.02
N GLU A 348 -2.70 -8.81 -24.10
CA GLU A 348 -3.47 -8.42 -25.29
C GLU A 348 -3.28 -6.94 -25.64
N ASN A 349 -3.31 -6.05 -24.65
CA ASN A 349 -3.11 -4.62 -24.87
C ASN A 349 -1.70 -4.31 -25.38
N LEU A 350 -0.67 -4.96 -24.82
CA LEU A 350 0.70 -4.84 -25.33
C LEU A 350 0.78 -5.25 -26.80
N TYR A 351 0.28 -6.44 -27.14
CA TYR A 351 0.33 -6.95 -28.51
C TYR A 351 -0.45 -6.07 -29.50
N ASN A 352 -1.70 -5.75 -29.17
CA ASN A 352 -2.60 -5.00 -30.06
C ASN A 352 -2.09 -3.59 -30.37
N LYS A 353 -1.42 -2.94 -29.40
CA LYS A 353 -0.89 -1.58 -29.56
C LYS A 353 0.54 -1.53 -30.12
N THR A 354 1.19 -2.67 -30.34
CA THR A 354 2.57 -2.73 -30.84
C THR A 354 2.70 -3.74 -31.98
N PHE A 355 2.91 -5.02 -31.69
CA PHE A 355 3.23 -6.08 -32.64
C PHE A 355 2.15 -6.36 -33.67
N LYS A 356 0.87 -6.11 -33.34
CA LYS A 356 -0.23 -6.22 -34.32
C LYS A 356 -0.16 -5.14 -35.40
N ILE A 357 0.36 -3.97 -35.05
CA ILE A 357 0.52 -2.82 -35.95
C ILE A 357 1.81 -2.99 -36.76
N ASP A 358 2.90 -3.34 -36.08
CA ASP A 358 4.22 -3.56 -36.68
C ASP A 358 4.92 -4.74 -35.98
N PRO A 359 4.98 -5.92 -36.62
CA PRO A 359 5.62 -7.12 -36.08
C PRO A 359 7.13 -6.99 -35.79
N GLU A 360 7.80 -5.99 -36.36
CA GLU A 360 9.23 -5.71 -36.13
C GLU A 360 9.47 -4.67 -35.04
N SER A 361 8.41 -4.23 -34.35
CA SER A 361 8.51 -3.32 -33.22
C SER A 361 9.46 -3.83 -32.13
N LYS A 362 10.23 -2.92 -31.53
CA LYS A 362 10.96 -3.17 -30.29
C LYS A 362 10.35 -2.39 -29.13
N VAL A 363 9.96 -3.11 -28.08
CA VAL A 363 9.16 -2.59 -26.95
C VAL A 363 9.91 -2.78 -25.63
N LEU A 364 10.09 -1.69 -24.89
CA LEU A 364 10.53 -1.75 -23.50
C LEU A 364 9.27 -1.68 -22.60
N VAL A 365 9.13 -2.62 -21.68
CA VAL A 365 8.02 -2.69 -20.72
C VAL A 365 8.57 -2.45 -19.31
N LEU A 366 7.93 -1.54 -18.57
CA LEU A 366 8.13 -1.36 -17.14
C LEU A 366 6.89 -1.85 -16.38
N ALA A 367 7.04 -2.96 -15.67
CA ALA A 367 5.95 -3.68 -15.03
C ALA A 367 6.10 -3.82 -13.51
N GLY A 368 5.00 -3.95 -12.79
CA GLY A 368 4.96 -4.24 -11.37
C GLY A 368 5.40 -5.67 -11.07
N ILE A 369 6.41 -5.83 -10.23
CA ILE A 369 6.80 -7.05 -9.53
C ILE A 369 6.74 -8.32 -10.41
N ASP A 370 5.70 -9.16 -10.27
CA ASP A 370 5.65 -10.52 -10.82
C ASP A 370 5.06 -10.57 -12.24
N HIS A 371 4.61 -9.46 -12.83
CA HIS A 371 4.05 -9.46 -14.19
C HIS A 371 5.03 -9.96 -15.25
N ILE A 372 6.33 -9.93 -14.97
CA ILE A 372 7.37 -10.36 -15.90
C ILE A 372 7.74 -11.85 -15.76
N LEU A 373 7.08 -12.62 -14.88
CA LEU A 373 7.45 -14.02 -14.68
C LEU A 373 7.08 -14.87 -15.91
N GLU A 374 8.05 -15.66 -16.38
CA GLU A 374 7.93 -16.54 -17.55
C GLU A 374 7.54 -17.98 -17.21
N LYS A 375 7.50 -18.33 -15.93
CA LYS A 375 7.09 -19.66 -15.47
C LYS A 375 5.80 -19.58 -14.66
N PRO A 376 4.87 -20.54 -14.85
CA PRO A 376 3.75 -20.69 -13.93
C PRO A 376 4.26 -20.91 -12.51
N THR A 377 3.58 -20.31 -11.54
CA THR A 377 3.83 -20.62 -10.13
C THR A 377 3.51 -22.09 -9.82
N SER A 378 3.97 -22.60 -8.69
CA SER A 378 3.64 -23.94 -8.17
C SER A 378 2.14 -24.20 -8.02
N ARG A 379 1.30 -23.15 -8.01
CA ARG A 379 -0.17 -23.25 -8.00
C ARG A 379 -0.80 -23.13 -9.39
N GLY A 380 0.00 -23.10 -10.45
CA GLY A 380 -0.45 -22.98 -11.84
C GLY A 380 -0.82 -21.56 -12.29
N LYS A 381 -0.61 -20.52 -11.47
CA LYS A 381 -0.82 -19.13 -11.92
C LYS A 381 0.22 -18.76 -12.97
N GLU A 382 -0.25 -18.37 -14.15
CA GLU A 382 0.53 -17.70 -15.19
C GLU A 382 0.47 -16.17 -15.01
N TRP A 383 1.59 -15.51 -15.23
CA TRP A 383 1.70 -14.04 -15.22
C TRP A 383 1.78 -13.51 -16.65
N MET A 384 1.63 -12.20 -16.81
CA MET A 384 1.57 -11.53 -18.11
C MET A 384 2.66 -11.98 -19.08
N ALA A 385 3.93 -12.09 -18.67
CA ALA A 385 5.01 -12.55 -19.56
C ALA A 385 4.83 -13.98 -20.06
N THR A 386 4.49 -14.94 -19.17
CA THR A 386 4.15 -16.32 -19.58
C THR A 386 3.01 -16.32 -20.60
N ILE A 387 1.92 -15.60 -20.31
CA ILE A 387 0.75 -15.54 -21.18
C ILE A 387 1.11 -14.92 -22.53
N PHE A 388 1.86 -13.82 -22.53
CA PHE A 388 2.30 -13.12 -23.73
C PHE A 388 3.15 -14.02 -24.63
N LYS A 389 4.16 -14.69 -24.06
CA LYS A 389 5.04 -15.63 -24.76
C LYS A 389 4.24 -16.77 -25.40
N ASN A 390 3.38 -17.42 -24.62
CA ASN A 390 2.58 -18.56 -25.08
C ASN A 390 1.54 -18.16 -26.15
N THR A 391 0.92 -16.98 -26.01
CA THR A 391 -0.16 -16.54 -26.90
C THR A 391 0.37 -16.02 -28.23
N TYR A 392 1.47 -15.26 -28.21
CA TYR A 392 1.96 -14.53 -29.39
C TYR A 392 3.25 -15.11 -29.97
N ASN A 393 3.84 -16.13 -29.33
CA ASN A 393 5.10 -16.74 -29.75
C ASN A 393 6.24 -15.70 -29.90
N ILE A 394 6.25 -14.70 -29.01
CA ILE A 394 7.29 -13.67 -28.91
C ILE A 394 7.93 -13.83 -27.54
N ASP A 395 9.21 -14.23 -27.54
CA ASP A 395 9.96 -14.47 -26.30
C ASP A 395 10.45 -13.14 -25.70
N PRO A 396 10.03 -12.76 -24.47
CA PRO A 396 10.54 -11.57 -23.81
C PRO A 396 11.90 -11.80 -23.14
N LEU A 397 12.78 -10.82 -23.20
CA LEU A 397 13.89 -10.74 -22.25
C LEU A 397 13.33 -10.21 -20.91
N THR A 398 13.41 -11.00 -19.84
CA THR A 398 12.85 -10.63 -18.54
C THR A 398 13.92 -10.32 -17.49
N ILE A 399 13.85 -9.12 -16.91
CA ILE A 399 14.88 -8.60 -15.99
C ILE A 399 14.21 -8.15 -14.70
N SER A 400 14.46 -8.89 -13.62
CA SER A 400 13.90 -8.59 -12.32
C SER A 400 14.82 -7.74 -11.45
N GLN A 401 14.37 -6.57 -11.05
CA GLN A 401 14.95 -5.78 -9.96
C GLN A 401 14.40 -6.20 -8.58
N THR A 402 13.20 -6.78 -8.50
CA THR A 402 12.51 -6.98 -7.21
C THR A 402 12.96 -8.20 -6.41
N HIS A 403 13.31 -9.31 -7.07
CA HIS A 403 13.57 -10.59 -6.40
C HIS A 403 14.82 -10.61 -5.53
N LEU A 404 15.81 -9.75 -5.81
CA LEU A 404 17.06 -9.64 -5.05
C LEU A 404 17.17 -8.34 -4.24
N ASN A 405 16.08 -7.61 -4.01
CA ASN A 405 16.12 -6.34 -3.26
C ASN A 405 16.76 -6.43 -1.88
N SER A 406 16.52 -7.52 -1.14
CA SER A 406 17.13 -7.76 0.18
C SER A 406 18.63 -8.10 0.12
N TYR A 407 19.17 -8.36 -1.08
CA TYR A 407 20.56 -8.73 -1.31
C TYR A 407 21.38 -7.59 -1.94
N ARG A 408 20.75 -6.46 -2.29
CA ARG A 408 21.40 -5.39 -3.07
C ARG A 408 22.70 -4.89 -2.43
N ASN A 409 22.76 -4.82 -1.11
CA ASN A 409 23.96 -4.35 -0.38
C ASN A 409 25.15 -5.33 -0.43
N LEU A 410 25.01 -6.52 -1.00
CA LEU A 410 26.13 -7.47 -1.20
C LEU A 410 27.13 -7.00 -2.26
N ILE A 411 26.68 -6.17 -3.21
CA ILE A 411 27.56 -5.58 -4.22
C ILE A 411 27.99 -4.16 -3.79
N LYS A 412 29.23 -3.79 -4.10
CA LYS A 412 29.77 -2.44 -3.86
C LYS A 412 29.78 -1.60 -5.14
N SER A 413 28.71 -1.68 -5.92
CA SER A 413 28.56 -1.02 -7.21
C SER A 413 27.12 -0.51 -7.39
N THR A 414 26.91 0.44 -8.30
CA THR A 414 25.58 1.00 -8.62
C THR A 414 24.59 -0.09 -9.02
N TYR A 415 25.04 -1.00 -9.88
CA TYR A 415 24.27 -2.14 -10.35
C TYR A 415 25.09 -3.43 -10.26
N GLY A 416 24.38 -4.53 -10.10
CA GLY A 416 24.87 -5.87 -10.37
C GLY A 416 23.83 -6.66 -11.14
N ILE A 417 24.27 -7.59 -11.98
CA ILE A 417 23.39 -8.47 -12.75
C ILE A 417 23.90 -9.90 -12.67
N ILE A 418 22.96 -10.84 -12.50
CA ILE A 418 23.23 -12.27 -12.46
C ILE A 418 22.17 -13.00 -13.29
N SER A 419 22.59 -13.99 -14.07
CA SER A 419 21.66 -14.86 -14.79
C SER A 419 20.86 -15.70 -13.80
N SER A 420 19.56 -15.85 -14.04
CA SER A 420 18.69 -16.69 -13.23
C SER A 420 19.08 -18.18 -13.23
N ASN A 421 19.81 -18.63 -14.25
CA ASN A 421 20.30 -20.01 -14.40
C ASN A 421 21.21 -20.47 -13.25
N PHE A 422 21.78 -19.54 -12.47
CA PHE A 422 22.50 -19.89 -11.25
C PHE A 422 21.58 -20.33 -10.11
N PHE A 423 20.27 -20.17 -10.22
CA PHE A 423 19.29 -20.48 -9.19
C PHE A 423 18.33 -21.59 -9.62
N ASN A 424 18.04 -22.49 -8.68
CA ASN A 424 17.07 -23.57 -8.88
C ASN A 424 15.75 -23.29 -8.16
N ASN A 425 15.64 -22.16 -7.45
CA ASN A 425 14.42 -21.80 -6.74
C ASN A 425 13.42 -21.20 -7.74
N GLU A 426 12.15 -21.61 -7.62
CA GLU A 426 11.03 -21.18 -8.46
C GLU A 426 11.01 -19.66 -8.67
N ARG A 427 11.13 -18.87 -7.60
CA ARG A 427 11.06 -17.41 -7.63
C ARG A 427 12.23 -16.74 -8.33
N LEU A 428 13.43 -17.30 -8.23
CA LEU A 428 14.64 -16.70 -8.82
C LEU A 428 14.91 -17.19 -10.24
N SER A 429 14.32 -18.32 -10.64
CA SER A 429 14.50 -18.94 -11.94
C SER A 429 13.37 -18.65 -12.93
N SER A 430 12.41 -17.80 -12.56
CA SER A 430 11.21 -17.45 -13.34
C SER A 430 11.39 -16.24 -14.27
N VAL A 431 12.60 -15.71 -14.39
CA VAL A 431 13.01 -14.64 -15.31
C VAL A 431 14.38 -14.97 -15.91
N ASP A 432 14.89 -14.21 -16.87
CA ASP A 432 16.24 -14.42 -17.44
C ASP A 432 17.37 -13.88 -16.55
N TYR A 433 17.18 -12.66 -16.04
CA TYR A 433 18.19 -11.94 -15.27
C TYR A 433 17.61 -11.32 -14.00
N LEU A 434 18.45 -11.27 -12.97
CA LEU A 434 18.17 -10.61 -11.71
C LEU A 434 19.16 -9.45 -11.55
N VAL A 435 18.64 -8.26 -11.24
CA VAL A 435 19.44 -7.06 -11.02
C VAL A 435 19.42 -6.67 -9.55
N LEU A 436 20.61 -6.42 -9.01
CA LEU A 436 20.83 -5.77 -7.73
C LEU A 436 20.99 -4.28 -7.99
N ASN A 437 20.02 -3.48 -7.56
CA ASN A 437 19.99 -2.04 -7.80
C ASN A 437 20.32 -1.27 -6.52
N ASN A 438 21.53 -0.69 -6.46
CA ASN A 438 22.01 0.19 -5.41
C ASN A 438 22.09 1.65 -5.85
N ASN A 439 21.49 2.01 -6.99
CA ASN A 439 21.57 3.37 -7.49
C ASN A 439 20.86 4.32 -6.51
N GLN A 440 21.62 5.23 -5.90
CA GLN A 440 21.11 6.29 -5.02
C GLN A 440 21.20 7.68 -5.67
N THR A 441 21.65 7.74 -6.93
CA THR A 441 21.89 8.99 -7.63
C THR A 441 20.56 9.62 -8.03
N ASN A 442 20.32 10.84 -7.57
CA ASN A 442 19.29 11.68 -8.18
C ASN A 442 19.81 12.10 -9.57
N VAL A 443 19.26 11.54 -10.65
CA VAL A 443 19.66 11.80 -12.05
C VAL A 443 19.72 13.30 -12.39
N ILE A 444 18.95 14.10 -11.66
CA ILE A 444 18.86 15.55 -11.75
C ILE A 444 20.16 16.26 -11.30
N GLN A 445 21.08 15.61 -10.58
CA GLN A 445 22.30 16.28 -10.11
C GLN A 445 23.36 16.52 -11.21
N ASN A 446 23.33 15.76 -12.31
CA ASN A 446 24.37 15.86 -13.35
C ASN A 446 24.03 16.84 -14.49
N LEU A 447 22.78 17.32 -14.57
CA LEU A 447 22.27 18.14 -15.68
C LEU A 447 21.84 19.56 -15.25
N PHE A 448 21.92 19.87 -13.96
CA PHE A 448 21.30 21.05 -13.36
C PHE A 448 22.35 21.88 -12.62
N THR A 449 22.14 23.20 -12.60
CA THR A 449 22.91 24.08 -11.71
C THR A 449 22.29 24.10 -10.31
N SER A 450 23.06 24.51 -9.30
CA SER A 450 22.60 24.57 -7.91
C SER A 450 22.02 25.94 -7.58
N PHE A 451 20.78 25.97 -7.07
CA PHE A 451 20.18 27.13 -6.41
C PHE A 451 20.14 26.93 -4.89
N ASN A 452 20.73 27.85 -4.13
CA ASN A 452 20.75 27.76 -2.67
C ASN A 452 19.41 28.21 -2.08
N TYR A 453 18.67 27.29 -1.46
CA TYR A 453 17.45 27.59 -0.73
C TYR A 453 17.60 27.30 0.76
N LYS A 454 17.01 28.15 1.61
CA LYS A 454 17.00 27.96 3.07
C LYS A 454 15.56 27.90 3.57
N ASN A 455 15.24 26.85 4.33
CA ASN A 455 14.01 26.85 5.11
C ASN A 455 14.18 27.80 6.31
N ASN A 456 13.44 28.92 6.31
CA ASN A 456 13.44 29.91 7.39
C ASN A 456 12.30 29.70 8.41
N ARG A 457 11.47 28.66 8.24
CA ARG A 457 10.43 28.29 9.20
C ARG A 457 11.02 27.48 10.35
N GLU A 458 10.28 27.46 11.45
CA GLU A 458 10.55 26.59 12.61
C GLU A 458 10.19 25.13 12.34
N ASP A 459 9.33 24.87 11.36
CA ASP A 459 8.86 23.55 10.97
C ASP A 459 9.52 23.07 9.66
N ASN A 460 9.43 21.76 9.40
CA ASN A 460 9.85 21.18 8.13
C ASN A 460 8.92 21.64 6.99
N VAL A 461 9.45 21.74 5.78
CA VAL A 461 8.65 22.07 4.58
C VAL A 461 8.93 21.10 3.45
N GLN A 462 7.93 20.85 2.61
CA GLN A 462 8.15 20.28 1.29
C GLN A 462 8.64 21.39 0.36
N VAL A 463 9.71 21.14 -0.39
CA VAL A 463 10.17 21.97 -1.50
C VAL A 463 9.86 21.23 -2.80
N ALA A 464 9.17 21.87 -3.73
CA ALA A 464 8.79 21.31 -5.03
C ALA A 464 9.19 22.24 -6.17
N LEU A 465 9.86 21.67 -7.19
CA LEU A 465 10.33 22.39 -8.37
C LEU A 465 9.60 21.90 -9.62
N PHE A 466 9.18 22.84 -10.45
CA PHE A 466 8.47 22.60 -11.70
C PHE A 466 9.16 23.30 -12.85
N TYR A 467 9.17 22.66 -14.02
CA TYR A 467 9.67 23.27 -15.24
C TYR A 467 8.73 24.40 -15.66
N GLY A 468 9.30 25.55 -16.02
CA GLY A 468 8.53 26.73 -16.41
C GLY A 468 7.69 26.51 -17.67
N ASN A 469 8.13 25.65 -18.58
CA ASN A 469 7.33 25.29 -19.77
C ASN A 469 6.09 24.43 -19.43
N GLU A 470 6.02 23.83 -18.25
CA GLU A 470 4.87 23.05 -17.76
C GLU A 470 3.84 23.91 -16.99
N ILE A 471 4.22 25.14 -16.58
CA ILE A 471 3.39 26.09 -15.81
C ILE A 471 2.98 27.27 -16.71
N LYS A 472 1.75 27.24 -17.24
CA LYS A 472 1.24 28.32 -18.11
C LYS A 472 0.51 29.40 -17.32
N ASN A 473 -0.17 29.01 -16.24
CA ASN A 473 -0.89 29.91 -15.34
C ASN A 473 -0.42 29.71 -13.90
N LYS A 474 -0.60 30.75 -13.07
CA LYS A 474 -0.17 30.79 -11.67
C LYS A 474 -0.58 29.57 -10.83
N TYR A 475 -1.75 28.99 -11.09
CA TYR A 475 -2.31 27.88 -10.31
C TYR A 475 -2.15 26.51 -10.96
N ASP A 476 -1.45 26.41 -12.10
CA ASP A 476 -1.28 25.13 -12.80
C ASP A 476 -0.51 24.12 -11.96
N TYR A 477 0.38 24.58 -11.07
CA TYR A 477 1.25 23.73 -10.25
C TYR A 477 0.45 22.69 -9.46
N HIS A 478 -0.79 22.98 -9.05
CA HIS A 478 -1.63 22.02 -8.32
C HIS A 478 -1.92 20.72 -9.07
N LYS A 479 -1.78 20.72 -10.41
CA LYS A 479 -2.04 19.57 -11.29
C LYS A 479 -0.77 18.97 -11.89
N LYS A 480 0.41 19.54 -11.61
CA LYS A 480 1.68 19.11 -12.20
C LYS A 480 2.45 18.18 -11.28
N VAL A 481 3.27 17.34 -11.89
CA VAL A 481 4.25 16.52 -11.17
C VAL A 481 5.54 17.31 -11.08
N PRO A 482 6.06 17.61 -9.88
CA PRO A 482 7.35 18.27 -9.76
C PRO A 482 8.45 17.39 -10.37
N TYR A 483 9.40 18.00 -11.09
CA TYR A 483 10.56 17.24 -11.56
C TYR A 483 11.51 16.94 -10.39
N PHE A 484 11.49 17.76 -9.35
CA PHE A 484 12.22 17.54 -8.10
C PHE A 484 11.35 17.93 -6.91
N THR A 485 11.33 17.09 -5.88
CA THR A 485 10.67 17.43 -4.61
C THR A 485 11.35 16.73 -3.44
N THR A 486 11.42 17.41 -2.29
CA THR A 486 12.08 16.91 -1.07
C THR A 486 11.44 17.50 0.19
N ILE A 487 11.76 16.92 1.35
CA ILE A 487 11.52 17.53 2.66
C ILE A 487 12.78 18.29 3.06
N LEU A 488 12.65 19.59 3.36
CA LEU A 488 13.73 20.42 3.89
C LEU A 488 13.46 20.74 5.37
N LYS A 489 14.36 20.28 6.23
CA LYS A 489 14.24 20.49 7.68
C LYS A 489 14.31 21.96 8.06
N SER A 490 13.67 22.29 9.18
CA SER A 490 13.73 23.61 9.81
C SER A 490 15.16 24.16 9.90
N GLY A 491 15.33 25.42 9.49
CA GLY A 491 16.62 26.13 9.50
C GLY A 491 17.69 25.62 8.53
N LYS A 492 17.47 24.50 7.81
CA LYS A 492 18.48 23.92 6.92
C LYS A 492 18.53 24.60 5.56
N LYS A 493 19.73 24.59 4.98
CA LYS A 493 20.00 25.00 3.60
C LYS A 493 20.15 23.77 2.73
N GLN A 494 19.72 23.87 1.48
CA GLN A 494 19.91 22.82 0.47
C GLN A 494 20.16 23.44 -0.90
N GLU A 495 21.07 22.84 -1.64
CA GLU A 495 21.25 23.10 -3.07
C GLU A 495 20.14 22.38 -3.85
N LEU A 496 19.33 23.17 -4.54
CA LEU A 496 18.21 22.74 -5.34
C LEU A 496 18.63 22.64 -6.81
N PRO A 497 18.30 21.56 -7.52
CA PRO A 497 18.65 21.42 -8.93
C PRO A 497 17.74 22.28 -9.80
N ILE A 498 18.29 23.27 -10.49
CA ILE A 498 17.56 24.14 -11.43
C ILE A 498 18.05 23.98 -12.87
N ASP A 499 17.10 23.93 -13.81
CA ASP A 499 17.41 23.80 -15.23
C ASP A 499 17.83 25.18 -15.75
N GLU A 500 19.06 25.29 -16.24
CA GLU A 500 19.58 26.57 -16.71
C GLU A 500 18.96 27.05 -18.04
N ASN A 501 18.31 26.15 -18.77
CA ASN A 501 17.75 26.43 -20.09
C ASN A 501 16.32 26.98 -20.01
N GLN A 502 15.70 27.00 -18.83
CA GLN A 502 14.34 27.47 -18.65
C GLN A 502 14.08 28.00 -17.24
N LYS A 503 12.93 28.66 -17.07
CA LYS A 503 12.47 29.10 -15.76
C LYS A 503 12.20 27.88 -14.88
N THR A 504 12.52 28.00 -13.59
CA THR A 504 12.09 27.03 -12.58
C THR A 504 11.09 27.69 -11.65
N HIS A 505 9.93 27.06 -11.46
CA HIS A 505 8.97 27.47 -10.44
C HIS A 505 9.21 26.68 -9.16
N LEU A 506 9.50 27.37 -8.07
CA LEU A 506 9.69 26.82 -6.74
C LEU A 506 8.45 27.12 -5.89
N TYR A 507 7.88 26.08 -5.31
CA TYR A 507 6.81 26.18 -4.32
C TYR A 507 7.23 25.45 -3.05
N THR A 508 6.89 26.00 -1.89
CA THR A 508 7.03 25.26 -0.62
C THR A 508 5.72 25.12 0.12
N PHE A 509 5.55 23.97 0.77
CA PHE A 509 4.36 23.63 1.53
C PHE A 509 4.73 23.21 2.95
N ASP A 510 3.91 23.58 3.94
CA ASP A 510 4.04 23.03 5.29
C ASP A 510 3.54 21.59 5.36
N GLU A 511 3.63 20.99 6.56
CA GLU A 511 3.15 19.64 6.86
C GLU A 511 1.63 19.43 6.66
N ASN A 512 0.86 20.52 6.50
CA ASN A 512 -0.57 20.46 6.22
C ASN A 512 -0.89 20.76 4.74
N GLY A 513 0.15 20.98 3.92
CA GLY A 513 0.02 21.24 2.49
C GLY A 513 -0.37 22.68 2.16
N LYS A 514 -0.29 23.61 3.13
CA LYS A 514 -0.51 25.04 2.91
C LYS A 514 0.72 25.63 2.23
N LEU A 515 0.49 26.45 1.21
CA LEU A 515 1.56 27.16 0.52
C LEU A 515 2.25 28.16 1.47
N ILE A 516 3.59 28.10 1.53
CA ILE A 516 4.43 28.94 2.39
C ILE A 516 5.25 29.94 1.57
N ASP A 517 5.81 29.50 0.44
CA ASP A 517 6.68 30.31 -0.41
C ASP A 517 6.45 29.97 -1.89
N GLU A 518 6.59 30.98 -2.76
CA GLU A 518 6.48 30.88 -4.21
C GLU A 518 7.58 31.76 -4.84
N GLN A 519 8.47 31.15 -5.63
CA GLN A 519 9.54 31.85 -6.33
C GLN A 519 9.65 31.38 -7.78
N ILE A 520 10.00 32.31 -8.68
CA ILE A 520 10.37 32.00 -10.06
C ILE A 520 11.86 32.26 -10.20
N ILE A 521 12.62 31.21 -10.49
CA ILE A 521 14.07 31.25 -10.63
C ILE A 521 14.41 31.32 -12.12
N THR A 522 15.22 32.31 -12.50
CA THR A 522 15.79 32.47 -13.85
C THR A 522 17.31 32.52 -13.75
N THR A 523 18.01 31.67 -14.49
CA THR A 523 19.47 31.59 -14.52
C THR A 523 20.17 32.76 -15.23
N ASN A 524 19.42 33.64 -15.91
CA ASN A 524 19.95 34.80 -16.65
C ASN A 524 20.23 36.07 -15.83
N SER A 525 20.26 36.01 -14.49
CA SER A 525 20.47 37.22 -13.67
C SER A 525 21.92 37.47 -13.23
N ASN A 526 22.93 36.73 -13.72
CA ASN A 526 24.35 36.99 -13.44
C ASN A 526 25.29 36.49 -14.57
N ARG A 527 25.14 37.03 -15.80
CA ARG A 527 26.22 37.01 -16.80
C ARG A 527 26.47 38.41 -17.33
#